data_AF-A0A950PQB1-F1
#
_entry.id   AF-A0A950PQB1-F1
#
_cell.length_a   1.000
_cell.length_b   1.000
_cell.length_c   1.000
_cell.angle_alpha   90.00
_cell.angle_beta   90.00
_cell.angle_gamma   90.00
#
_symmetry.space_group_name_H-M   'P 1'
#
loop_
_entity.id
_entity.type
_entity.pdbx_description
1 polymer ?
#
loop_
_entity_poly.entity_id
_entity_poly.type
_entity_poly.pdbx_seq_one_letter_code
_entity_poly.pdbx_strand_id
1 'polypeptide(L)'
;MTKDGCPVLTALTACPICRGAVPQPARGRPRAYCSRACQAKGYRARATAAAAVSARVEMPGDPGTPLREHGDALLAAAREMARALDDGAAAPAAATRLARAARELAAWADTFAAPAPASAPVAAPAPPRIPARDETGTEEQPRRRPPRTAKESARDDSAPAPAPARAGAGGIEPRPQKLPKKKAQAVVDAAELVRDPEHRENHRWILRSGDTVLGYVQPSYGGVSRSGRNGWISRLGGHPGPRCKSRDGAAMDLAASWMRLVTATPKRTITG
;
A
#
# COMPACT_ATOMS: atom_id res chain seq x y z
N MET A 1 5.34 0.74 62.47
CA MET A 1 5.68 -0.62 62.01
C MET A 1 5.67 -0.63 60.49
N THR A 2 6.77 -1.13 59.95
CA THR A 2 7.34 -1.08 58.60
C THR A 2 6.38 -0.90 57.41
N LYS A 3 6.42 0.30 56.83
CA LYS A 3 5.94 0.60 55.48
C LYS A 3 7.11 0.33 54.53
N ASP A 4 7.47 -0.95 54.40
CA ASP A 4 8.52 -1.41 53.48
C ASP A 4 8.05 -1.19 52.04
N GLY A 5 8.41 -0.03 51.52
CA GLY A 5 8.25 0.31 50.11
C GLY A 5 9.18 -0.57 49.28
N CYS A 6 8.67 -1.70 48.82
CA CYS A 6 9.34 -2.57 47.87
C CYS A 6 9.68 -1.73 46.62
N PRO A 7 10.96 -1.46 46.30
CA PRO A 7 11.30 -0.72 45.10
C PRO A 7 10.88 -1.57 43.91
N VAL A 8 9.92 -1.08 43.12
CA VAL A 8 9.52 -1.71 41.86
C VAL A 8 10.76 -1.72 40.97
N LEU A 9 11.44 -2.88 40.93
CA LEU A 9 12.56 -3.14 40.05
C LEU A 9 12.06 -2.96 38.61
N THR A 10 12.29 -1.76 38.10
CA THR A 10 11.84 -1.35 36.78
C THR A 10 12.68 -2.16 35.79
N ALA A 11 12.06 -3.09 35.08
CA ALA A 11 12.75 -3.97 34.13
C ALA A 11 13.67 -3.14 33.23
N LEU A 12 14.99 -3.32 33.40
CA LEU A 12 16.01 -2.61 32.65
C LEU A 12 15.90 -3.05 31.19
N THR A 13 15.19 -2.26 30.40
CA THR A 13 15.11 -2.47 28.95
C THR A 13 16.45 -2.03 28.36
N ALA A 14 17.15 -2.95 27.69
CA ALA A 14 18.40 -2.63 26.99
C ALA A 14 18.11 -1.94 25.66
N CYS A 15 18.94 -0.96 25.28
CA CYS A 15 18.81 -0.27 24.01
C CYS A 15 19.14 -1.24 22.85
N PRO A 16 18.30 -1.36 21.80
CA PRO A 16 18.55 -2.28 20.70
C PRO A 16 19.76 -1.88 19.82
N ILE A 17 20.34 -0.69 20.04
CA ILE A 17 21.44 -0.16 19.21
C ILE A 17 22.79 -0.30 19.90
N CYS A 18 22.90 0.07 21.17
CA CYS A 18 24.16 0.02 21.93
C CYS A 18 24.13 -0.96 23.10
N ARG A 19 23.00 -1.63 23.36
CA ARG A 19 22.75 -2.52 24.51
C ARG A 19 22.85 -1.87 25.89
N GLY A 20 23.13 -0.56 25.99
CA GLY A 20 23.11 0.18 27.25
C GLY A 20 21.72 0.28 27.87
N ALA A 21 21.66 0.47 29.19
CA ALA A 21 20.42 0.65 29.92
C ALA A 21 19.62 1.85 29.40
N VAL A 22 18.30 1.68 29.21
CA VAL A 22 17.41 2.76 28.80
C VAL A 22 16.78 3.39 30.04
N PRO A 23 17.08 4.66 30.37
CA PRO A 23 16.46 5.33 31.51
C PRO A 23 14.96 5.48 31.23
N GLN A 24 14.14 4.89 32.10
CA GLN A 24 12.68 4.99 32.02
C GLN A 24 12.20 6.16 32.89
N PRO A 25 11.32 7.03 32.37
CA PRO A 25 10.69 8.06 33.20
C PRO A 25 9.73 7.40 34.20
N ALA A 26 9.64 7.95 35.41
CA ALA A 26 8.73 7.42 36.45
C ALA A 26 7.24 7.48 36.06
N ARG A 27 6.88 8.36 35.11
CA ARG A 27 5.53 8.49 34.54
C ARG A 27 5.62 8.75 33.04
N GLY A 28 4.63 8.26 32.28
CA GLY A 28 4.52 8.46 30.84
C GLY A 28 4.93 7.25 30.00
N ARG A 29 5.07 7.45 28.68
CA ARG A 29 5.35 6.37 27.74
C ARG A 29 6.80 5.88 27.89
N PRO A 30 7.05 4.56 27.98
CA PRO A 30 8.40 4.02 28.07
C PRO A 30 9.23 4.36 26.84
N ARG A 31 10.52 4.60 27.07
CA ARG A 31 11.49 4.87 26.01
C ARG A 31 12.04 3.54 25.49
N ALA A 32 12.21 3.46 24.17
CA ALA A 32 12.82 2.32 23.50
C ALA A 32 14.33 2.49 23.25
N TYR A 33 14.87 3.69 23.44
CA TYR A 33 16.26 4.04 23.14
C TYR A 33 16.85 4.85 24.29
N CYS A 34 18.12 4.60 24.59
CA CYS A 34 18.83 5.30 25.67
C CYS A 34 19.11 6.78 25.34
N SER A 35 19.23 7.12 24.05
CA SER A 35 19.51 8.48 23.58
C SER A 35 18.85 8.79 22.24
N ARG A 36 18.76 10.08 21.91
CA ARG A 36 18.30 10.55 20.58
C ARG A 36 19.19 10.04 19.44
N ALA A 37 20.50 9.95 19.67
CA ALA A 37 21.45 9.40 18.69
C ALA A 37 21.15 7.93 18.36
N CYS A 38 20.91 7.10 19.40
CA CYS A 38 20.51 5.71 19.19
C CYS A 38 19.15 5.60 18.49
N GLN A 39 18.18 6.44 18.85
CA GLN A 39 16.89 6.48 18.15
C GLN A 39 17.06 6.78 16.65
N ALA A 40 17.87 7.78 16.30
CA ALA A 40 18.15 8.14 14.90
C ALA A 40 18.83 6.99 14.14
N LYS A 41 19.81 6.32 14.75
CA LYS A 41 20.47 5.15 14.17
C LYS A 41 19.48 3.99 13.93
N GLY A 42 18.59 3.74 14.89
CA GLY A 42 17.53 2.75 14.74
C GLY A 42 16.51 3.08 13.64
N TYR A 43 16.14 4.35 13.46
CA TYR A 43 15.29 4.75 12.33
C TYR A 43 15.98 4.58 10.99
N ARG A 44 17.26 4.94 10.87
CA ARG A 44 18.04 4.73 9.64
C ARG A 44 18.13 3.24 9.28
N ALA A 45 18.45 2.38 10.25
CA ALA A 45 18.52 0.93 10.03
C ALA A 45 17.19 0.33 9.54
N ARG A 46 16.06 0.80 10.08
CA ARG A 46 14.74 0.39 9.58
C ARG A 46 14.43 0.91 8.19
N ALA A 47 14.81 2.15 7.90
CA ALA A 47 14.61 2.73 6.57
C ALA A 47 15.42 1.97 5.50
N THR A 48 16.67 1.60 5.80
CA THR A 48 17.49 0.79 4.89
C THR A 48 16.94 -0.63 4.71
N ALA A 49 16.45 -1.25 5.79
CA ALA A 49 15.81 -2.57 5.70
C ALA A 49 14.52 -2.53 4.85
N ALA A 50 13.68 -1.50 5.05
CA ALA A 50 12.47 -1.31 4.27
C ALA A 50 12.79 -1.07 2.79
N ALA A 51 13.80 -0.25 2.48
CA ALA A 51 14.26 -0.01 1.11
C ALA A 51 14.77 -1.30 0.43
N ALA A 52 15.51 -2.14 1.15
CA ALA A 52 15.98 -3.43 0.63
C ALA A 52 14.83 -4.40 0.34
N VAL A 53 13.78 -4.41 1.17
CA VAL A 53 12.56 -5.20 0.91
C VAL A 53 11.82 -4.66 -0.32
N SER A 54 11.66 -3.34 -0.45
CA SER A 54 11.03 -2.73 -1.62
C SER A 54 11.81 -2.98 -2.91
N ALA A 55 13.14 -2.90 -2.87
CA ALA A 55 13.99 -3.18 -4.03
C ALA A 55 13.90 -4.64 -4.49
N ARG A 56 13.63 -5.60 -3.59
CA ARG A 56 13.36 -7.00 -3.99
C ARG A 56 12.00 -7.18 -4.66
N VAL A 57 11.04 -6.29 -4.41
CA VAL A 57 9.70 -6.35 -5.00
C VAL A 57 9.67 -5.66 -6.37
N GLU A 58 10.54 -4.67 -6.61
CA GLU A 58 10.76 -4.05 -7.92
C GLU A 58 11.71 -4.91 -8.80
N MET A 59 11.36 -6.17 -9.04
CA MET A 59 11.89 -6.92 -10.17
C MET A 59 11.22 -6.40 -11.46
N PRO A 60 11.97 -6.16 -12.55
CA PRO A 60 11.40 -5.66 -13.81
C PRO A 60 10.66 -6.78 -14.53
N GLY A 61 9.37 -6.91 -14.22
CA GLY A 61 8.46 -7.89 -14.80
C GLY A 61 7.41 -8.26 -13.78
N ASP A 62 6.14 -8.25 -14.17
CA ASP A 62 5.07 -8.78 -13.31
C ASP A 62 5.36 -10.29 -13.09
N PRO A 63 5.69 -10.73 -11.87
CA PRO A 63 5.98 -12.14 -11.62
C PRO A 63 4.78 -13.05 -11.91
N GLY A 64 3.58 -12.46 -12.05
CA GLY A 64 2.36 -13.18 -12.45
C GLY A 64 2.25 -13.48 -13.94
N THR A 65 3.01 -12.81 -14.82
CA THR A 65 2.93 -13.05 -16.27
C THR A 65 3.33 -14.47 -16.66
N PRO A 66 4.51 -15.00 -16.25
CA PRO A 66 4.89 -16.37 -16.59
C PRO A 66 3.94 -17.41 -16.00
N LEU A 67 3.44 -17.21 -14.77
CA LEU A 67 2.49 -18.15 -14.16
C LEU A 67 1.16 -18.20 -14.93
N ARG A 68 0.66 -17.06 -15.38
CA ARG A 68 -0.56 -16.99 -16.21
C ARG A 68 -0.35 -17.67 -17.55
N GLU A 69 0.76 -17.39 -18.24
CA GLU A 69 1.10 -18.02 -19.52
C GLU A 69 1.19 -19.56 -19.41
N HIS A 70 1.83 -20.08 -18.36
CA HIS A 70 1.93 -21.52 -18.14
C HIS A 70 0.56 -22.13 -17.76
N GLY A 71 -0.25 -21.42 -16.97
CA GLY A 71 -1.61 -21.82 -16.64
C GLY A 71 -2.52 -21.90 -17.88
N ASP A 72 -2.43 -20.91 -18.77
CA ASP A 72 -3.18 -20.87 -20.02
C ASP A 72 -2.74 -22.00 -20.97
N ALA A 73 -1.44 -22.28 -21.06
CA ALA A 73 -0.90 -23.40 -21.84
C ALA A 73 -1.42 -24.76 -21.32
N LEU A 74 -1.47 -24.96 -20.00
CA LEU A 74 -2.01 -26.17 -19.38
C LEU A 74 -3.51 -26.33 -19.68
N LEU A 75 -4.29 -25.25 -19.55
CA LEU A 75 -5.72 -25.26 -19.84
C LEU A 75 -6.01 -25.54 -21.32
N ALA A 76 -5.21 -24.98 -22.23
CA ALA A 76 -5.31 -25.25 -23.66
C ALA A 76 -5.03 -26.72 -23.98
N ALA A 77 -3.95 -27.29 -23.42
CA ALA A 77 -3.62 -28.70 -23.60
C ALA A 77 -4.70 -29.65 -23.04
N ALA A 78 -5.30 -29.31 -21.88
CA ALA A 78 -6.39 -30.09 -21.30
C ALA A 78 -7.66 -30.06 -22.17
N ARG A 79 -8.00 -28.91 -22.76
CA ARG A 79 -9.15 -28.78 -23.69
C ARG A 79 -8.94 -29.58 -24.98
N GLU A 80 -7.71 -29.60 -25.50
CA GLU A 80 -7.38 -30.40 -26.68
C GLU A 80 -7.51 -31.89 -26.39
N MET A 81 -7.08 -32.35 -25.21
CA MET A 81 -7.27 -33.72 -24.78
C MET A 81 -8.75 -34.10 -24.64
N ALA A 82 -9.57 -33.23 -24.04
CA ALA A 82 -11.00 -33.48 -23.90
C ALA A 82 -11.67 -33.67 -25.28
N ARG A 83 -11.37 -32.80 -26.26
CA ARG A 83 -11.89 -32.94 -27.63
C ARG A 83 -11.46 -34.24 -28.29
N ALA A 84 -10.18 -34.62 -28.16
CA ALA A 84 -9.68 -35.88 -28.72
C ALA A 84 -10.40 -37.11 -28.14
N LEU A 85 -10.77 -37.08 -26.86
CA LEU A 85 -11.55 -38.14 -26.22
C LEU A 85 -13.01 -38.15 -26.70
N ASP A 86 -13.64 -36.99 -26.86
CA ASP A 86 -15.01 -36.87 -27.39
C ASP A 86 -15.10 -37.37 -28.85
N ASP A 87 -14.05 -37.13 -29.65
CA ASP A 87 -13.94 -37.59 -31.04
C ASP A 87 -13.59 -39.08 -31.17
N GLY A 88 -13.42 -39.80 -30.05
CA GLY A 88 -13.00 -41.21 -30.05
C GLY A 88 -11.58 -41.44 -30.58
N ALA A 89 -10.78 -40.39 -30.70
CA ALA A 89 -9.40 -40.48 -31.16
C ALA A 89 -8.50 -40.99 -30.04
N ALA A 90 -7.50 -41.79 -30.40
CA ALA A 90 -6.40 -42.06 -29.48
C ALA A 90 -5.74 -40.72 -29.11
N ALA A 91 -5.58 -40.44 -27.81
CA ALA A 91 -5.06 -39.16 -27.31
C ALA A 91 -3.54 -39.11 -26.98
N PRO A 92 -2.62 -39.95 -27.51
CA PRO A 92 -1.24 -39.99 -27.01
C PRO A 92 -0.46 -38.69 -27.25
N ALA A 93 -0.75 -37.97 -28.35
CA ALA A 93 -0.14 -36.67 -28.63
C ALA A 93 -0.64 -35.54 -27.70
N ALA A 94 -1.93 -35.55 -27.32
CA ALA A 94 -2.49 -34.58 -26.37
C ALA A 94 -1.98 -34.87 -24.94
N ALA A 95 -1.90 -36.15 -24.56
CA ALA A 95 -1.32 -36.59 -23.28
C ALA A 95 0.14 -36.18 -23.12
N THR A 96 0.94 -36.32 -24.19
CA THR A 96 2.35 -35.92 -24.20
C THR A 96 2.52 -34.40 -24.02
N ARG A 97 1.64 -33.59 -24.63
CA ARG A 97 1.66 -32.13 -24.47
C ARG A 97 1.25 -31.69 -23.07
N LEU A 98 0.19 -32.27 -22.50
CA LEU A 98 -0.22 -32.00 -21.12
C LEU A 98 0.89 -32.34 -20.12
N ALA A 99 1.52 -33.51 -20.26
CA ALA A 99 2.61 -33.94 -19.40
C ALA A 99 3.84 -33.03 -19.52
N ARG A 100 4.11 -32.45 -20.70
CA ARG A 100 5.20 -31.47 -20.89
C ARG A 100 4.89 -30.16 -20.17
N ALA A 101 3.71 -29.58 -20.41
CA ALA A 101 3.29 -28.33 -19.77
C ALA A 101 3.28 -28.44 -18.23
N ALA A 102 2.83 -29.58 -17.69
CA ALA A 102 2.86 -29.84 -16.26
C ALA A 102 4.29 -29.88 -15.68
N ARG A 103 5.25 -30.46 -16.40
CA ARG A 103 6.67 -30.49 -15.99
C ARG A 103 7.33 -29.11 -16.05
N GLU A 104 7.03 -28.33 -17.07
CA GLU A 104 7.54 -26.95 -17.20
C GLU A 104 7.03 -26.07 -16.04
N LEU A 105 5.75 -26.18 -15.69
CA LEU A 105 5.17 -25.48 -14.54
C LEU A 105 5.81 -25.94 -13.21
N ALA A 106 6.06 -27.23 -13.04
CA ALA A 106 6.72 -27.76 -11.85
C ALA A 106 8.18 -27.24 -11.70
N ALA A 107 8.96 -27.29 -12.78
CA ALA A 107 10.34 -26.78 -12.79
C ALA A 107 10.40 -25.27 -12.52
N TRP A 108 9.44 -24.51 -13.04
CA TRP A 108 9.28 -23.10 -12.72
C TRP A 108 8.97 -22.92 -11.23
N ALA A 109 8.00 -23.67 -10.68
CA ALA A 109 7.64 -23.60 -9.26
C ALA A 109 8.84 -23.90 -8.33
N ASP A 110 9.68 -24.86 -8.68
CA ASP A 110 10.90 -25.19 -7.92
C ASP A 110 11.90 -24.02 -7.87
N THR A 111 11.97 -23.21 -8.94
CA THR A 111 12.80 -22.00 -8.98
C THR A 111 12.36 -20.97 -7.93
N PHE A 112 11.08 -20.96 -7.55
CA PHE A 112 10.53 -20.07 -6.52
C PHE A 112 10.39 -20.73 -5.15
N ALA A 113 10.31 -22.05 -5.09
CA ALA A 113 10.24 -22.82 -3.85
C ALA A 113 11.61 -23.00 -3.18
N ALA A 114 12.71 -22.73 -3.90
CA ALA A 114 14.04 -22.69 -3.31
C ALA A 114 14.00 -21.80 -2.05
N PRO A 115 14.29 -22.34 -0.85
CA PRO A 115 14.28 -21.55 0.37
C PRO A 115 15.24 -20.39 0.16
N ALA A 116 14.74 -19.16 0.38
CA ALA A 116 15.56 -17.96 0.28
C ALA A 116 16.88 -18.26 0.99
N PRO A 117 18.04 -18.14 0.31
CA PRO A 117 19.32 -18.57 0.87
C PRO A 117 19.40 -17.96 2.25
N ALA A 118 19.49 -18.84 3.27
CA ALA A 118 19.49 -18.45 4.67
C ALA A 118 20.44 -17.26 4.76
N SER A 119 19.88 -16.09 5.08
CA SER A 119 20.61 -14.83 4.92
C SER A 119 21.89 -14.97 5.72
N ALA A 120 23.02 -15.14 5.02
CA ALA A 120 24.31 -15.25 5.67
C ALA A 120 24.39 -14.07 6.64
N PRO A 121 24.77 -14.29 7.91
CA PRO A 121 24.83 -13.21 8.88
C PRO A 121 25.67 -12.11 8.25
N VAL A 122 25.03 -10.99 7.92
CA VAL A 122 25.74 -9.83 7.35
C VAL A 122 26.71 -9.44 8.43
N ALA A 123 28.00 -9.74 8.20
CA ALA A 123 29.08 -9.34 9.08
C ALA A 123 28.89 -7.85 9.34
N ALA A 124 28.66 -7.49 10.60
CA ALA A 124 28.42 -6.12 10.97
C ALA A 124 29.58 -5.29 10.40
N PRO A 125 29.31 -4.27 9.57
CA PRO A 125 30.38 -3.46 9.00
C PRO A 125 31.21 -2.90 10.15
N ALA A 126 32.53 -3.09 10.06
CA ALA A 126 33.48 -2.59 11.05
C ALA A 126 33.15 -1.11 11.32
N PRO A 127 33.08 -0.69 12.61
CA PRO A 127 32.78 0.69 12.93
C PRO A 127 33.78 1.59 12.20
N PRO A 128 33.32 2.66 11.52
CA PRO A 128 34.25 3.59 10.91
C PRO A 128 35.16 4.13 12.02
N ARG A 129 36.48 4.02 11.82
CA ARG A 129 37.47 4.69 12.66
C ARG A 129 37.23 6.18 12.50
N ILE A 130 36.52 6.78 13.45
CA ILE A 130 36.39 8.24 13.55
C ILE A 130 37.78 8.71 13.99
N PRO A 131 38.53 9.46 13.17
CA PRO A 131 39.77 10.07 13.64
C PRO A 131 39.44 10.96 14.84
N ALA A 132 40.23 10.80 15.92
CA ALA A 132 40.15 11.64 17.10
C ALA A 132 40.23 13.10 16.64
N ARG A 133 39.14 13.83 16.87
CA ARG A 133 39.09 15.26 16.59
C ARG A 133 39.74 15.95 17.78
N ASP A 134 40.91 16.54 17.55
CA ASP A 134 41.59 17.39 18.52
C ASP A 134 40.62 18.48 19.01
N GLU A 135 40.37 18.46 20.32
CA GLU A 135 39.64 19.50 21.03
C GLU A 135 40.58 20.68 21.26
N THR A 136 40.62 21.61 20.30
CA THR A 136 41.11 22.97 20.55
C THR A 136 40.11 23.98 19.98
N GLY A 137 39.69 24.92 20.83
CA GLY A 137 38.95 26.10 20.40
C GLY A 137 37.49 26.17 20.87
N THR A 138 37.31 26.48 22.16
CA THR A 138 36.10 27.12 22.66
C THR A 138 36.04 28.53 22.08
N GLU A 139 35.25 28.74 21.02
CA GLU A 139 34.87 30.08 20.57
C GLU A 139 33.35 30.24 20.68
N GLU A 140 32.99 31.10 21.63
CA GLU A 140 31.64 31.39 22.08
C GLU A 140 30.88 32.17 21.00
N GLN A 141 30.08 31.47 20.21
CA GLN A 141 29.32 32.07 19.11
C GLN A 141 28.02 32.71 19.64
N PRO A 142 27.81 34.04 19.51
CA PRO A 142 26.65 34.72 20.07
C PRO A 142 25.37 34.33 19.32
N ARG A 143 24.38 33.88 20.10
CA ARG A 143 23.04 33.48 19.64
C ARG A 143 22.31 34.66 19.00
N ARG A 144 22.34 34.75 17.67
CA ARG A 144 21.42 35.62 16.91
C ARG A 144 20.04 34.98 16.88
N ARG A 145 19.13 35.63 17.60
CA ARG A 145 17.69 35.39 17.67
C ARG A 145 17.08 35.67 16.28
N PRO A 146 16.38 34.74 15.62
CA PRO A 146 15.69 35.06 14.37
C PRO A 146 14.50 36.00 14.65
N PRO A 147 14.25 37.02 13.81
CA PRO A 147 13.10 37.89 13.96
C PRO A 147 11.80 37.12 13.68
N ARG A 148 10.83 37.30 14.58
CA ARG A 148 9.43 36.91 14.36
C ARG A 148 8.90 37.73 13.20
N THR A 149 8.70 37.13 12.04
CA THR A 149 7.93 37.74 10.96
C THR A 149 6.46 37.78 11.37
N ALA A 150 5.89 38.97 11.24
CA ALA A 150 4.56 39.33 11.64
C ALA A 150 3.49 38.57 10.85
N LYS A 151 2.37 38.33 11.53
CA LYS A 151 1.07 38.04 10.95
C LYS A 151 0.59 39.29 10.21
N GLU A 152 0.44 39.18 8.90
CA GLU A 152 -0.43 39.99 8.04
C GLU A 152 -0.53 39.19 6.74
N SER A 153 -1.70 38.75 6.28
CA SER A 153 -2.79 39.64 5.89
C SER A 153 -4.01 38.77 5.58
N ALA A 154 -5.17 39.28 6.00
CA ALA A 154 -6.46 38.88 5.48
C ALA A 154 -6.51 39.12 3.97
N ARG A 155 -6.88 38.10 3.19
CA ARG A 155 -7.47 38.29 1.87
C ARG A 155 -8.82 37.59 1.86
N ASP A 156 -9.81 38.45 1.91
CA ASP A 156 -11.19 38.25 1.54
C ASP A 156 -11.23 38.21 0.01
N ASP A 157 -11.45 37.03 -0.57
CA ASP A 157 -11.78 36.85 -1.98
C ASP A 157 -13.04 35.98 -2.04
N SER A 158 -14.15 36.62 -1.70
CA SER A 158 -15.50 36.15 -1.98
C SER A 158 -15.74 36.20 -3.49
N ALA A 159 -15.42 35.11 -4.19
CA ALA A 159 -15.90 34.91 -5.56
C ALA A 159 -17.40 34.52 -5.53
N PRO A 160 -18.27 35.17 -6.33
CA PRO A 160 -19.68 34.81 -6.40
C PRO A 160 -19.86 33.43 -7.03
N ALA A 161 -20.66 32.60 -6.37
CA ALA A 161 -21.07 31.29 -6.87
C ALA A 161 -21.76 31.42 -8.24
N PRO A 162 -21.41 30.60 -9.24
CA PRO A 162 -22.18 30.54 -10.48
C PRO A 162 -23.57 30.00 -10.19
N ALA A 163 -24.57 30.71 -10.72
CA ALA A 163 -25.99 30.39 -10.60
C ALA A 163 -26.29 28.94 -11.04
N PRO A 164 -27.19 28.21 -10.36
CA PRO A 164 -27.61 26.89 -10.81
C PRO A 164 -28.35 27.03 -12.14
N ALA A 165 -27.79 26.40 -13.17
CA ALA A 165 -28.44 26.28 -14.46
C ALA A 165 -29.82 25.63 -14.28
N ARG A 166 -30.81 26.25 -14.94
CA ARG A 166 -32.23 25.91 -14.87
C ARG A 166 -32.47 24.44 -15.21
N ALA A 167 -33.31 23.83 -14.38
CA ALA A 167 -33.89 22.51 -14.54
C ALA A 167 -34.52 22.35 -15.94
N GLY A 168 -33.91 21.48 -16.74
CA GLY A 168 -34.52 20.91 -17.93
C GLY A 168 -35.19 19.59 -17.58
N ALA A 169 -36.51 19.54 -17.81
CA ALA A 169 -37.36 18.39 -18.11
C ALA A 169 -37.01 17.02 -17.47
N GLY A 170 -37.89 16.57 -16.56
CA GLY A 170 -37.82 15.28 -15.89
C GLY A 170 -37.83 14.09 -16.84
N GLY A 171 -36.65 13.54 -17.10
CA GLY A 171 -36.51 12.11 -17.31
C GLY A 171 -36.57 11.43 -15.94
N ILE A 172 -37.39 10.39 -15.81
CA ILE A 172 -37.27 9.44 -14.70
C ILE A 172 -35.82 8.93 -14.78
N GLU A 173 -34.93 9.42 -13.92
CA GLU A 173 -33.58 8.85 -13.81
C GLU A 173 -33.78 7.35 -13.65
N PRO A 174 -33.29 6.51 -14.58
CA PRO A 174 -33.50 5.09 -14.51
C PRO A 174 -32.92 4.65 -13.17
N ARG A 175 -33.82 4.30 -12.24
CA ARG A 175 -33.44 3.77 -10.94
C ARG A 175 -32.44 2.66 -11.24
N PRO A 176 -31.19 2.76 -10.77
CA PRO A 176 -30.16 1.80 -11.12
C PRO A 176 -30.70 0.42 -10.79
N GLN A 177 -30.95 -0.39 -11.83
CA GLN A 177 -31.43 -1.76 -11.65
C GLN A 177 -30.37 -2.47 -10.81
N LYS A 178 -30.80 -3.08 -9.72
CA LYS A 178 -29.91 -3.82 -8.82
C LYS A 178 -29.13 -4.83 -9.63
N LEU A 179 -27.81 -4.71 -9.62
CA LEU A 179 -26.95 -5.74 -10.15
C LEU A 179 -26.97 -6.92 -9.17
N PRO A 180 -27.29 -8.15 -9.61
CA PRO A 180 -27.13 -9.31 -8.76
C PRO A 180 -25.66 -9.44 -8.35
N LYS A 181 -25.40 -9.84 -7.10
CA LYS A 181 -24.05 -9.88 -6.51
C LYS A 181 -23.02 -10.58 -7.40
N LYS A 182 -23.41 -11.69 -8.06
CA LYS A 182 -22.55 -12.43 -8.99
C LYS A 182 -22.12 -11.60 -10.21
N LYS A 183 -23.03 -10.79 -10.78
CA LYS A 183 -22.68 -9.89 -11.90
C LYS A 183 -21.82 -8.72 -11.43
N ALA A 184 -22.12 -8.14 -10.26
CA ALA A 184 -21.29 -7.08 -9.68
C ALA A 184 -19.86 -7.57 -9.41
N GLN A 185 -19.70 -8.78 -8.88
CA GLN A 185 -18.40 -9.41 -8.69
C GLN A 185 -17.67 -9.59 -10.02
N ALA A 186 -18.34 -10.10 -11.06
CA ALA A 186 -17.72 -10.25 -12.39
C ALA A 186 -17.22 -8.92 -12.98
N VAL A 187 -17.94 -7.81 -12.76
CA VAL A 187 -17.50 -6.46 -13.18
C VAL A 187 -16.23 -6.04 -12.43
N VAL A 188 -16.16 -6.31 -11.13
CA VAL A 188 -14.99 -6.04 -10.29
C VAL A 188 -13.81 -6.92 -10.68
N ASP A 189 -14.02 -8.20 -10.94
CA ASP A 189 -12.97 -9.14 -11.33
C ASP A 189 -12.37 -8.80 -12.69
N ALA A 190 -13.19 -8.25 -13.60
CA ALA A 190 -12.75 -7.74 -14.91
C ALA A 190 -12.17 -6.31 -14.84
N ALA A 191 -12.20 -5.66 -13.67
CA ALA A 191 -11.76 -4.28 -13.55
C ALA A 191 -10.23 -4.18 -13.56
N GLU A 192 -9.73 -3.22 -14.33
CA GLU A 192 -8.32 -2.87 -14.41
C GLU A 192 -8.07 -1.49 -13.79
N LEU A 193 -6.90 -1.34 -13.17
CA LEU A 193 -6.45 -0.07 -12.62
C LEU A 193 -5.49 0.60 -13.61
N VAL A 194 -5.99 1.63 -14.29
CA VAL A 194 -5.28 2.33 -15.37
C VAL A 194 -4.89 3.74 -14.90
N ARG A 195 -3.82 4.31 -15.46
CA ARG A 195 -3.51 5.72 -15.21
C ARG A 195 -4.56 6.60 -15.88
N ASP A 196 -4.99 7.62 -15.16
CA ASP A 196 -5.84 8.66 -15.73
C ASP A 196 -5.14 9.32 -16.96
N PRO A 197 -5.84 9.66 -18.05
CA PRO A 197 -5.22 10.39 -19.16
C PRO A 197 -4.52 11.68 -18.71
N GLU A 198 -5.06 12.36 -17.69
CA GLU A 198 -4.50 13.56 -17.07
C GLU A 198 -3.63 13.22 -15.83
N HIS A 199 -3.08 12.02 -15.76
CA HIS A 199 -2.31 11.55 -14.58
C HIS A 199 -1.13 12.45 -14.24
N ARG A 200 -0.54 13.14 -15.22
CA ARG A 200 0.58 14.06 -14.99
C ARG A 200 0.20 15.20 -14.05
N GLU A 201 -1.04 15.68 -14.13
CA GLU A 201 -1.54 16.83 -13.37
C GLU A 201 -2.25 16.38 -12.10
N ASN A 202 -3.15 15.39 -12.23
CA ASN A 202 -4.03 14.99 -11.15
C ASN A 202 -3.47 13.83 -10.30
N HIS A 203 -2.46 13.13 -10.80
CA HIS A 203 -1.89 11.91 -10.19
C HIS A 203 -2.94 10.82 -9.87
N ARG A 204 -4.07 10.83 -10.58
CA ARG A 204 -5.20 9.90 -10.39
C ARG A 204 -4.99 8.61 -11.16
N TRP A 205 -5.52 7.54 -10.60
CA TRP A 205 -5.69 6.24 -11.25
C TRP A 205 -7.19 5.97 -11.36
N ILE A 206 -7.60 5.36 -12.46
CA ILE A 206 -8.98 5.02 -12.75
C ILE A 206 -9.14 3.52 -12.58
N LEU A 207 -10.08 3.10 -11.75
CA LEU A 207 -10.52 1.71 -11.73
C LEU A 207 -11.69 1.58 -12.73
N ARG A 208 -11.47 0.89 -13.85
CA ARG A 208 -12.47 0.75 -14.92
C ARG A 208 -12.69 -0.71 -15.30
N SER A 209 -13.88 -1.05 -15.75
CA SER A 209 -14.25 -2.37 -16.29
C SER A 209 -14.80 -2.15 -17.69
N GLY A 210 -13.99 -2.46 -18.72
CA GLY A 210 -14.25 -2.02 -20.09
C GLY A 210 -14.35 -0.49 -20.18
N ASP A 211 -15.46 0.00 -20.72
CA ASP A 211 -15.75 1.44 -20.84
C ASP A 211 -16.35 2.07 -19.57
N THR A 212 -16.63 1.27 -18.54
CA THR A 212 -17.28 1.74 -17.32
C THR A 212 -16.25 2.13 -16.27
N VAL A 213 -16.26 3.40 -15.85
CA VAL A 213 -15.43 3.87 -14.72
C VAL A 213 -16.14 3.56 -13.40
N LEU A 214 -15.50 2.75 -12.56
CA LEU A 214 -16.00 2.41 -11.23
C LEU A 214 -15.65 3.49 -10.19
N GLY A 215 -14.50 4.16 -10.36
CA GLY A 215 -14.09 5.30 -9.55
C GLY A 215 -12.60 5.61 -9.68
N TYR A 216 -12.09 6.42 -8.75
CA TYR A 216 -10.73 6.94 -8.81
C TYR A 216 -9.92 6.58 -7.57
N VAL A 217 -8.62 6.37 -7.75
CA VAL A 217 -7.65 6.19 -6.68
C VAL A 217 -6.59 7.28 -6.81
N GLN A 218 -6.33 8.00 -5.72
CA GLN A 218 -5.34 9.07 -5.73
C GLN A 218 -4.45 9.03 -4.49
N PRO A 219 -3.19 9.48 -4.59
CA PRO A 219 -2.37 9.67 -3.42
C PRO A 219 -3.02 10.71 -2.49
N SER A 220 -3.03 10.42 -1.19
CA SER A 220 -3.41 11.40 -0.19
C SER A 220 -2.18 12.23 0.14
N TYR A 221 -2.28 13.55 -0.04
CA TYR A 221 -1.27 14.51 0.41
C TYR A 221 -1.74 15.20 1.69
N GLY A 222 -0.80 15.73 2.49
CA GLY A 222 -1.10 16.45 3.74
C GLY A 222 -0.81 15.67 5.03
N GLY A 223 0.10 14.69 4.99
CA GLY A 223 0.64 14.07 6.20
C GLY A 223 1.95 14.70 6.66
N VAL A 224 2.34 14.45 7.92
CA VAL A 224 3.66 14.77 8.49
C VAL A 224 4.81 13.92 7.91
N SER A 225 4.56 13.12 6.88
CA SER A 225 5.61 12.36 6.22
C SER A 225 6.55 13.30 5.46
N ARG A 226 7.82 12.91 5.35
CA ARG A 226 8.86 13.73 4.70
C ARG A 226 8.59 13.98 3.20
N SER A 227 7.77 13.12 2.57
CA SER A 227 7.32 13.26 1.18
C SER A 227 5.96 13.95 1.02
N GLY A 228 5.31 14.33 2.13
CA GLY A 228 3.94 14.86 2.15
C GLY A 228 2.85 13.84 1.79
N ARG A 229 3.22 12.66 1.26
CA ARG A 229 2.29 11.57 0.93
C ARG A 229 1.92 10.76 2.17
N ASN A 230 0.62 10.62 2.42
CA ASN A 230 0.04 9.94 3.57
C ASN A 230 -0.84 8.76 3.14
N GLY A 231 -0.31 7.95 2.22
CA GLY A 231 -1.01 6.79 1.66
C GLY A 231 -1.85 7.13 0.43
N TRP A 232 -2.87 6.31 0.20
CA TRP A 232 -3.75 6.32 -0.96
C TRP A 232 -5.20 6.37 -0.51
N ILE A 233 -6.05 7.04 -1.27
CA ILE A 233 -7.48 7.12 -1.01
C ILE A 233 -8.25 6.73 -2.27
N SER A 234 -9.32 5.97 -2.07
CA SER A 234 -10.35 5.73 -3.07
C SER A 234 -11.34 6.91 -3.11
N ARG A 235 -11.94 7.17 -4.27
CA ARG A 235 -13.04 8.12 -4.45
C ARG A 235 -14.13 7.49 -5.31
N LEU A 236 -15.32 7.35 -4.73
CA LEU A 236 -16.51 6.82 -5.38
C LEU A 236 -17.60 7.91 -5.39
N GLY A 237 -18.01 8.38 -6.56
CA GLY A 237 -19.01 9.44 -6.68
C GLY A 237 -18.63 10.74 -5.93
N GLY A 238 -17.34 11.09 -5.91
CA GLY A 238 -16.84 12.25 -5.17
C GLY A 238 -16.54 12.02 -3.68
N HIS A 239 -17.09 10.95 -3.08
CA HIS A 239 -16.87 10.62 -1.67
C HIS A 239 -15.53 9.91 -1.45
N PRO A 240 -14.65 10.44 -0.57
CA PRO A 240 -13.38 9.80 -0.26
C PRO A 240 -13.59 8.58 0.64
N GLY A 241 -12.97 7.47 0.30
CA GLY A 241 -12.89 6.27 1.14
C GLY A 241 -11.79 6.36 2.20
N PRO A 242 -11.61 5.28 2.99
CA PRO A 242 -10.54 5.18 3.98
C PRO A 242 -9.15 5.28 3.34
N ARG A 243 -8.17 5.72 4.14
CA ARG A 243 -6.77 5.76 3.71
C ARG A 243 -6.17 4.36 3.73
N CYS A 244 -5.59 3.96 2.62
CA CYS A 244 -4.85 2.71 2.46
C CYS A 244 -3.34 2.97 2.36
N LYS A 245 -2.54 1.97 2.74
CA LYS A 245 -1.07 2.05 2.66
C LYS A 245 -0.56 1.94 1.22
N SER A 246 -1.25 1.17 0.38
CA SER A 246 -0.89 0.93 -1.02
C SER A 246 -1.99 1.40 -1.96
N ARG A 247 -1.60 1.65 -3.21
CA ARG A 247 -2.50 1.99 -4.31
C ARG A 247 -3.52 0.88 -4.54
N ASP A 248 -3.04 -0.36 -4.62
CA ASP A 248 -3.89 -1.52 -4.91
C ASP A 248 -4.84 -1.80 -3.73
N GLY A 249 -4.42 -1.51 -2.49
CA GLY A 249 -5.31 -1.55 -1.33
C GLY A 249 -6.47 -0.54 -1.43
N ALA A 250 -6.20 0.67 -1.91
CA ALA A 250 -7.25 1.66 -2.18
C ALA A 250 -8.14 1.25 -3.37
N ALA A 251 -7.59 0.58 -4.38
CA ALA A 251 -8.39 0.03 -5.49
C ALA A 251 -9.33 -1.10 -5.02
N MET A 252 -8.86 -2.00 -4.15
CA MET A 252 -9.68 -3.06 -3.55
C MET A 252 -10.78 -2.47 -2.65
N ASP A 253 -10.48 -1.45 -1.86
CA ASP A 253 -11.47 -0.74 -1.05
C ASP A 253 -12.52 -0.02 -1.93
N LEU A 254 -12.09 0.59 -3.03
CA LEU A 254 -12.97 1.20 -4.03
C LEU A 254 -13.92 0.16 -4.63
N ALA A 255 -13.39 -1.00 -5.06
CA ALA A 255 -14.17 -2.08 -5.63
C ALA A 255 -15.20 -2.64 -4.63
N ALA A 256 -14.81 -2.86 -3.38
CA ALA A 256 -15.71 -3.31 -2.32
C ALA A 256 -16.81 -2.28 -2.02
N SER A 257 -16.48 -0.99 -2.05
CA SER A 257 -17.44 0.09 -1.84
C SER A 257 -18.41 0.24 -3.02
N TRP A 258 -17.92 0.13 -4.25
CA TRP A 258 -18.75 0.09 -5.45
C TRP A 258 -19.71 -1.10 -5.44
N MET A 259 -19.22 -2.31 -5.13
CA MET A 259 -20.05 -3.51 -5.04
C MET A 259 -21.15 -3.36 -3.99
N ARG A 260 -20.85 -2.80 -2.81
CA ARG A 260 -21.86 -2.49 -1.79
C ARG A 260 -22.92 -1.52 -2.31
N LEU A 261 -22.52 -0.48 -3.04
CA LEU A 261 -23.43 0.51 -3.60
C LEU A 261 -24.41 -0.11 -4.60
N VAL A 262 -23.91 -0.89 -5.58
CA VAL A 262 -24.74 -1.42 -6.66
C VAL A 262 -25.57 -2.64 -6.25
N THR A 263 -25.22 -3.31 -5.14
CA THR A 263 -25.96 -4.46 -4.60
C THR A 263 -26.86 -4.09 -3.42
N ALA A 264 -26.79 -2.87 -2.89
CA ALA A 264 -27.57 -2.46 -1.73
C ALA A 264 -29.09 -2.59 -1.98
N THR A 265 -29.79 -3.18 -1.03
CA THR A 265 -31.26 -3.15 -1.03
C THR A 265 -31.71 -1.72 -0.71
N PRO A 266 -32.58 -1.09 -1.53
CA PRO A 266 -33.09 0.23 -1.24
C PRO A 266 -33.79 0.15 0.10
N LYS A 267 -33.27 0.92 1.05
CA LYS A 267 -33.95 1.11 2.32
C LYS A 267 -35.23 1.84 1.96
N ARG A 268 -36.38 1.17 2.10
CA ARG A 268 -37.67 1.85 2.00
C ARG A 268 -37.66 2.88 3.12
N THR A 269 -37.41 4.14 2.78
CA THR A 269 -37.70 5.26 3.67
C THR A 269 -39.20 5.21 3.87
N ILE A 270 -39.61 4.69 5.02
CA ILE A 270 -40.97 4.78 5.49
C ILE A 270 -41.17 6.26 5.81
N THR A 271 -41.66 7.00 4.82
CA THR A 271 -42.23 8.33 5.01
C THR A 271 -43.53 8.11 5.79
N GLY A 272 -43.47 8.39 7.09
CA GLY A 272 -44.65 8.60 7.93
C GLY A 272 -45.02 10.07 7.95
#